data_AF-A0A7K3M5Z1-F1
#
_entry.id   AF-A0A7K3M5Z1-F1
#
_cell.length_a   1.000
_cell.length_b   1.000
_cell.length_c   1.000
_cell.angle_alpha   90.00
_cell.angle_beta   90.00
_cell.angle_gamma   90.00
#
_symmetry.space_group_name_H-M   'P 1'
#
loop_
_entity.id
_entity.type
_entity.pdbx_description
1 polymer ?
#
loop_
_entity_poly.entity_id
_entity_poly.type
_entity_poly.pdbx_seq_one_letter_code
_entity_poly.pdbx_strand_id
1 'polypeptide(L)'
;MGVAMSQKPTRRAVLAAGAAAISTPVFATFAAGSPRAPMSLPQGLDTAFDRAARDHDVPRDLLVALAQSLSAAQDGASAYGGHGVMQLVDGTGADTLGMAAELTGQPEARLRENTAANVYGAAALLRSLADDAGLDEAGRARVEAWYEPVVEYTGIPDLAVARMQADAVYAALAGGVTNGGAEARLTTAQAHATPPEVSAAAPPVQPMNAEYPQARWVAAHSSNYRVANRPNDHAIDRVVIHTAQGTYAGTISWFQNSSSNVSAHYVVRSSDGQVTQMVRHKDVGWHVGSSNNRSIGIEHEGWVDNSSWYTEQMYRSSAALTRYICNRHGLPLNRAHIVGHNEIPDATHTDPGRHWDWDRYMSYVRDDSERWRIVVDNDQSGFKASGNWARATASGYGGTHHHAKPVQQSDVAWFHARIPSTGSYRVDVWYPQGPTNNSRTPYLVSTTTGLQTVHMDQRSGGGRWNTLGTFRLEAGNRPTVGVSRWTGTEGWIEADAVRITQA
;
A
#
# COMPACT_ATOMS: atom_id res chain seq x y z
N MET A 1 -40.72 63.82 1.30
CA MET A 1 -41.33 62.47 1.27
C MET A 1 -40.23 61.46 1.57
N GLY A 2 -40.16 60.72 2.66
CA GLY A 2 -40.92 60.58 3.90
C GLY A 2 -40.06 59.65 4.78
N VAL A 3 -39.83 60.06 6.03
CA VAL A 3 -39.01 59.40 7.06
C VAL A 3 -39.78 58.25 7.70
N ALA A 4 -39.12 57.17 8.14
CA ALA A 4 -39.62 56.27 9.18
C ALA A 4 -38.42 55.61 9.89
N MET A 5 -37.94 56.13 11.02
CA MET A 5 -38.44 56.01 12.41
C MET A 5 -38.36 54.59 13.00
N SER A 6 -37.40 54.49 13.92
CA SER A 6 -37.23 53.54 15.03
C SER A 6 -38.47 53.36 15.89
N GLN A 7 -38.83 52.12 16.25
CA GLN A 7 -39.42 51.77 17.55
C GLN A 7 -39.05 50.33 17.98
N LYS A 8 -38.42 50.21 19.17
CA LYS A 8 -38.60 49.07 20.09
C LYS A 8 -39.73 49.47 21.07
N PRO A 9 -40.59 48.56 21.56
CA PRO A 9 -40.31 47.82 22.81
C PRO A 9 -41.00 46.41 22.79
N THR A 10 -41.09 45.53 23.80
CA THR A 10 -41.00 45.52 25.28
C THR A 10 -40.74 44.08 25.75
N ARG A 11 -40.14 43.92 26.94
CA ARG A 11 -40.02 42.66 27.71
C ARG A 11 -41.27 42.41 28.59
N ARG A 12 -41.71 41.15 28.71
CA ARG A 12 -42.21 40.44 29.92
C ARG A 12 -42.68 39.02 29.48
N ALA A 13 -42.02 37.92 29.81
CA ALA A 13 -41.76 37.24 31.09
C ALA A 13 -42.80 36.16 31.43
N VAL A 14 -42.39 34.87 31.35
CA VAL A 14 -42.83 33.70 32.16
C VAL A 14 -41.64 32.69 32.09
N LEU A 15 -40.83 32.48 33.15
CA LEU A 15 -40.92 31.41 34.19
C LEU A 15 -41.09 30.00 33.57
N ALA A 16 -40.40 28.91 33.96
CA ALA A 16 -39.52 28.58 35.07
C ALA A 16 -38.83 27.21 34.76
N ALA A 17 -37.78 26.88 35.52
CA ALA A 17 -37.26 25.53 35.87
C ALA A 17 -36.99 24.53 34.72
N GLY A 18 -35.81 23.95 34.54
CA GLY A 18 -34.85 23.47 35.52
C GLY A 18 -34.65 21.97 35.27
N ALA A 19 -33.51 21.56 34.70
CA ALA A 19 -32.92 20.24 34.86
C ALA A 19 -31.52 20.22 34.23
N ALA A 20 -30.52 19.89 35.05
CA ALA A 20 -29.17 19.62 34.63
C ALA A 20 -29.12 18.36 33.75
N ALA A 21 -28.55 18.48 32.55
CA ALA A 21 -28.06 17.33 31.80
C ALA A 21 -26.55 17.30 31.95
N ILE A 22 -26.09 16.36 32.78
CA ILE A 22 -24.70 15.94 32.87
C ILE A 22 -24.34 15.38 31.49
N SER A 23 -23.57 16.15 30.72
CA SER A 23 -22.93 15.64 29.52
C SER A 23 -21.82 14.68 29.95
N THR A 24 -22.14 13.39 30.01
CA THR A 24 -21.11 12.35 30.00
C THR A 24 -20.28 12.52 28.73
N PRO A 25 -18.93 12.52 28.81
CA PRO A 25 -18.12 12.41 27.61
C PRO A 25 -18.44 11.04 27.00
N VAL A 26 -19.05 11.07 25.81
CA VAL A 26 -19.05 9.90 24.93
C VAL A 26 -17.57 9.67 24.60
N PHE A 27 -16.95 8.74 25.30
CA PHE A 27 -15.76 8.09 24.77
C PHE A 27 -16.18 7.50 23.44
N ALA A 28 -15.79 8.15 22.34
CA ALA A 28 -15.68 7.49 21.07
C ALA A 28 -14.62 6.41 21.27
N THR A 29 -15.06 5.22 21.67
CA THR A 29 -14.32 4.00 21.39
C THR A 29 -14.07 4.03 19.90
N PHE A 30 -12.80 4.19 19.51
CA PHE A 30 -12.39 3.80 18.18
C PHE A 30 -12.80 2.34 18.05
N ALA A 31 -13.89 2.10 17.32
CA ALA A 31 -14.18 0.79 16.82
C ALA A 31 -12.91 0.37 16.06
N ALA A 32 -12.26 -0.69 16.54
CA ALA A 32 -11.42 -1.51 15.68
C ALA A 32 -12.21 -1.65 14.37
N GLY A 33 -11.55 -1.33 13.23
CA GLY A 33 -12.21 -1.19 11.94
C GLY A 33 -13.28 -2.26 11.76
N SER A 34 -14.48 -1.83 11.34
CA SER A 34 -15.64 -2.71 11.23
C SER A 34 -15.20 -4.06 10.64
N PRO A 35 -15.46 -5.19 11.32
CA PRO A 35 -15.17 -6.48 10.72
C PRO A 35 -15.87 -6.54 9.37
N ARG A 36 -15.09 -6.96 8.37
CA ARG A 36 -15.49 -7.15 6.98
C ARG A 36 -16.90 -7.76 6.93
N ALA A 37 -17.79 -7.20 6.11
CA ALA A 37 -19.06 -7.86 5.83
C ALA A 37 -18.75 -9.24 5.18
N PRO A 38 -19.30 -10.34 5.69
CA PRO A 38 -19.14 -11.67 5.10
C PRO A 38 -19.62 -11.68 3.65
N MET A 39 -18.78 -12.13 2.72
CA MET A 39 -19.16 -12.35 1.31
C MET A 39 -19.35 -13.85 1.06
N SER A 40 -20.34 -14.20 0.22
CA SER A 40 -20.80 -15.58 0.00
C SER A 40 -20.09 -16.28 -1.15
N LEU A 41 -19.72 -17.56 -0.99
CA LEU A 41 -19.24 -18.38 -2.11
C LEU A 41 -20.39 -18.73 -3.07
N PRO A 42 -20.12 -18.91 -4.37
CA PRO A 42 -21.09 -19.43 -5.33
C PRO A 42 -21.63 -20.82 -4.91
N GLN A 43 -22.90 -21.10 -5.22
CA GLN A 43 -23.54 -22.39 -4.91
C GLN A 43 -22.79 -23.57 -5.55
N GLY A 44 -22.51 -24.62 -4.77
CA GLY A 44 -21.82 -25.85 -5.21
C GLY A 44 -20.30 -25.85 -5.06
N LEU A 45 -19.67 -24.68 -4.90
CA LEU A 45 -18.23 -24.58 -4.68
C LEU A 45 -17.81 -25.09 -3.28
N ASP A 46 -18.70 -24.94 -2.30
CA ASP A 46 -18.53 -25.40 -0.92
C ASP A 46 -18.34 -26.92 -0.84
N THR A 47 -19.23 -27.68 -1.50
CA THR A 47 -19.16 -29.15 -1.56
C THR A 47 -17.90 -29.63 -2.29
N ALA A 48 -17.41 -28.87 -3.27
CA ALA A 48 -16.17 -29.21 -3.96
C ALA A 48 -14.95 -29.09 -3.02
N PHE A 49 -14.85 -28.01 -2.24
CA PHE A 49 -13.80 -27.85 -1.23
C PHE A 49 -13.88 -28.91 -0.14
N ASP A 50 -15.08 -29.19 0.40
CA ASP A 50 -15.28 -30.22 1.42
C ASP A 50 -14.85 -31.60 0.94
N ARG A 51 -15.17 -31.94 -0.32
CA ARG A 51 -14.79 -33.22 -0.91
C ARG A 51 -13.29 -33.29 -1.13
N ALA A 52 -12.70 -32.28 -1.77
CA ALA A 52 -11.28 -32.26 -2.09
C ALA A 52 -10.41 -32.29 -0.81
N ALA A 53 -10.79 -31.53 0.21
CA ALA A 53 -10.13 -31.53 1.52
C ALA A 53 -10.13 -32.92 2.18
N ARG A 54 -11.29 -33.59 2.19
CA ARG A 54 -11.43 -34.93 2.77
C ARG A 54 -10.68 -36.00 1.99
N ASP A 55 -10.80 -35.99 0.66
CA ASP A 55 -10.24 -37.03 -0.19
C ASP A 55 -8.71 -36.95 -0.30
N HIS A 56 -8.13 -35.74 -0.13
CA HIS A 56 -6.68 -35.52 -0.23
C HIS A 56 -6.00 -35.14 1.09
N ASP A 57 -6.72 -35.12 2.21
CA ASP A 57 -6.15 -34.78 3.53
C ASP A 57 -5.43 -33.41 3.53
N VAL A 58 -6.08 -32.43 2.91
CA VAL A 58 -5.64 -31.02 2.86
C VAL A 58 -6.60 -30.18 3.70
N PRO A 59 -6.13 -29.25 4.55
CA PRO A 59 -7.01 -28.36 5.28
C PRO A 59 -7.95 -27.60 4.35
N ARG A 60 -9.26 -27.75 4.57
CA ARG A 60 -10.29 -27.11 3.75
C ARG A 60 -10.10 -25.59 3.67
N ASP A 61 -9.80 -24.96 4.80
CA ASP A 61 -9.65 -23.51 4.87
C ASP A 61 -8.43 -23.01 4.08
N LEU A 62 -7.38 -23.84 3.95
CA LEU A 62 -6.26 -23.56 3.08
C LEU A 62 -6.69 -23.53 1.61
N LEU A 63 -7.46 -24.52 1.15
CA LEU A 63 -7.97 -24.56 -0.22
C LEU A 63 -8.85 -23.35 -0.55
N VAL A 64 -9.71 -22.96 0.40
CA VAL A 64 -10.59 -21.80 0.25
C VAL A 64 -9.78 -20.50 0.21
N ALA A 65 -8.83 -20.32 1.13
CA ALA A 65 -7.96 -19.14 1.15
C ALA A 65 -7.09 -19.04 -0.10
N LEU A 66 -6.60 -20.18 -0.59
CA LEU A 66 -5.84 -20.26 -1.83
C LEU A 66 -6.71 -19.79 -3.02
N ALA A 67 -7.90 -20.35 -3.20
CA ALA A 67 -8.82 -19.92 -4.28
C ALA A 67 -9.19 -18.43 -4.19
N GLN A 68 -9.39 -17.94 -2.96
CA GLN A 68 -9.72 -16.54 -2.74
C GLN A 68 -8.56 -15.61 -3.11
N SER A 69 -7.33 -15.96 -2.76
CA SER A 69 -6.14 -15.17 -3.08
C SER A 69 -5.74 -15.28 -4.55
N LEU A 70 -6.05 -16.41 -5.21
CA LEU A 70 -5.69 -16.66 -6.60
C LEU A 70 -6.67 -16.10 -7.61
N SER A 71 -7.96 -16.02 -7.30
CA SER A 71 -8.97 -15.57 -8.27
C SER A 71 -10.21 -14.92 -7.65
N ALA A 72 -10.21 -14.69 -6.33
CA ALA A 72 -11.40 -14.33 -5.56
C ALA A 72 -12.53 -15.35 -5.73
N ALA A 73 -12.16 -16.63 -5.84
CA ALA A 73 -13.06 -17.76 -6.09
C ALA A 73 -13.88 -17.62 -7.38
N GLN A 74 -13.36 -16.89 -8.37
CA GLN A 74 -13.92 -16.80 -9.70
C GLN A 74 -13.23 -17.79 -10.65
N ASP A 75 -14.01 -18.42 -11.52
CA ASP A 75 -13.51 -19.29 -12.57
C ASP A 75 -12.99 -18.45 -13.76
N GLY A 76 -12.04 -18.99 -14.52
CA GLY A 76 -11.46 -18.33 -15.68
C GLY A 76 -9.96 -18.54 -15.84
N ALA A 77 -9.45 -18.09 -16.99
CA ALA A 77 -8.04 -18.10 -17.30
C ALA A 77 -7.38 -16.77 -16.88
N SER A 78 -6.18 -16.83 -16.33
CA SER A 78 -5.31 -15.66 -16.17
C SER A 78 -4.50 -15.39 -17.44
N ALA A 79 -4.00 -14.15 -17.58
CA ALA A 79 -3.17 -13.74 -18.70
C ALA A 79 -1.84 -14.53 -18.82
N TYR A 80 -1.45 -15.25 -17.77
CA TYR A 80 -0.21 -16.03 -17.69
C TYR A 80 -0.45 -17.55 -17.62
N GLY A 81 -1.63 -18.04 -18.05
CA GLY A 81 -1.87 -19.47 -18.26
C GLY A 81 -2.38 -20.25 -17.05
N GLY A 82 -2.82 -19.59 -15.97
CA GLY A 82 -3.52 -20.25 -14.86
C GLY A 82 -5.00 -20.46 -15.18
N HIS A 83 -5.57 -21.61 -14.78
CA HIS A 83 -6.97 -22.00 -15.08
C HIS A 83 -7.77 -22.30 -13.83
N GLY A 84 -9.03 -21.86 -13.85
CA GLY A 84 -10.01 -22.18 -12.81
C GLY A 84 -9.84 -21.36 -11.54
N VAL A 85 -10.67 -21.67 -10.54
CA VAL A 85 -10.62 -21.00 -9.23
C VAL A 85 -9.31 -21.22 -8.48
N MET A 86 -8.60 -22.32 -8.78
CA MET A 86 -7.32 -22.67 -8.17
C MET A 86 -6.11 -22.25 -9.02
N GLN A 87 -6.34 -21.64 -10.19
CA GLN A 87 -5.31 -21.17 -11.11
C GLN A 87 -4.20 -22.20 -11.38
N LEU A 88 -4.57 -23.45 -11.70
CA LEU A 88 -3.63 -24.47 -12.16
C LEU A 88 -3.02 -24.02 -13.49
N VAL A 89 -1.70 -23.90 -13.53
CA VAL A 89 -0.94 -23.32 -14.64
C VAL A 89 -0.52 -24.38 -15.65
N ASP A 90 -0.74 -24.10 -16.94
CA ASP A 90 -0.11 -24.80 -18.05
C ASP A 90 0.90 -23.88 -18.75
N GLY A 91 2.20 -24.21 -18.73
CA GLY A 91 3.15 -23.40 -19.49
C GLY A 91 4.61 -23.42 -19.07
N THR A 92 5.35 -22.49 -19.67
CA THR A 92 6.81 -22.36 -19.53
C THR A 92 7.20 -21.90 -18.13
N GLY A 93 7.52 -22.87 -17.26
CA GLY A 93 8.04 -22.63 -15.91
C GLY A 93 7.66 -23.74 -14.94
N ALA A 94 6.36 -24.01 -14.80
CA ALA A 94 5.80 -25.08 -13.98
C ALA A 94 4.47 -25.58 -14.57
N ASP A 95 4.32 -26.90 -14.72
CA ASP A 95 3.13 -27.56 -15.28
C ASP A 95 2.24 -28.14 -14.17
N THR A 96 1.74 -27.25 -13.31
CA THR A 96 0.87 -27.66 -12.18
C THR A 96 -0.45 -28.26 -12.66
N LEU A 97 -0.94 -27.87 -13.84
CA LEU A 97 -2.12 -28.46 -14.45
C LEU A 97 -1.86 -29.91 -14.90
N GLY A 98 -0.75 -30.16 -15.60
CA GLY A 98 -0.34 -31.50 -16.03
C GLY A 98 -0.08 -32.42 -14.83
N MET A 99 0.59 -31.92 -13.79
CA MET A 99 0.79 -32.67 -12.54
C MET A 99 -0.54 -33.02 -11.87
N ALA A 100 -1.49 -32.07 -11.78
CA ALA A 100 -2.82 -32.34 -11.25
C ALA A 100 -3.61 -33.35 -12.09
N ALA A 101 -3.46 -33.32 -13.42
CA ALA A 101 -4.07 -34.28 -14.33
C ALA A 101 -3.52 -35.70 -14.09
N GLU A 102 -2.20 -35.84 -13.95
CA GLU A 102 -1.53 -37.11 -13.65
C GLU A 102 -1.98 -37.67 -12.29
N LEU A 103 -1.93 -36.85 -11.23
CA LEU A 103 -2.28 -37.27 -9.87
C LEU A 103 -3.75 -37.70 -9.73
N THR A 104 -4.65 -37.11 -10.51
CA THR A 104 -6.10 -37.41 -10.42
C THR A 104 -6.61 -38.36 -11.49
N GLY A 105 -5.81 -38.64 -12.53
CA GLY A 105 -6.24 -39.34 -13.74
C GLY A 105 -7.31 -38.59 -14.54
N GLN A 106 -7.51 -37.29 -14.31
CA GLN A 106 -8.48 -36.48 -15.04
C GLN A 106 -7.85 -35.80 -16.24
N PRO A 107 -8.57 -35.66 -17.38
CA PRO A 107 -8.06 -34.88 -18.51
C PRO A 107 -7.87 -33.41 -18.15
N GLU A 108 -6.79 -32.78 -18.61
CA GLU A 108 -6.53 -31.35 -18.37
C GLU A 108 -7.71 -30.46 -18.77
N ALA A 109 -8.37 -30.74 -19.91
CA ALA A 109 -9.54 -29.98 -20.36
C ALA A 109 -10.63 -29.91 -19.28
N ARG A 110 -10.84 -31.02 -18.55
CA ARG A 110 -11.81 -31.06 -17.44
C ARG A 110 -11.33 -30.24 -16.25
N LEU A 111 -10.03 -30.28 -15.93
CA LEU A 111 -9.45 -29.46 -14.86
C LEU A 111 -9.47 -27.96 -15.16
N ARG A 112 -9.49 -27.57 -16.45
CA ARG A 112 -9.63 -26.17 -16.88
C ARG A 112 -11.07 -25.65 -16.76
N GLU A 113 -12.04 -26.45 -17.21
CA GLU A 113 -13.41 -25.97 -17.43
C GLU A 113 -14.39 -26.33 -16.29
N ASN A 114 -14.06 -27.33 -15.47
CA ASN A 114 -14.93 -27.77 -14.39
C ASN A 114 -14.38 -27.34 -13.04
N THR A 115 -15.04 -26.39 -12.40
CA THR A 115 -14.62 -25.82 -11.11
C THR A 115 -14.38 -26.90 -10.03
N ALA A 116 -15.25 -27.90 -9.93
CA ALA A 116 -15.08 -28.96 -8.92
C ALA A 116 -13.86 -29.86 -9.23
N ALA A 117 -13.62 -30.18 -10.50
CA ALA A 117 -12.43 -30.90 -10.91
C ALA A 117 -11.15 -30.09 -10.69
N ASN A 118 -11.19 -28.77 -10.96
CA ASN A 118 -10.10 -27.84 -10.70
C ASN A 118 -9.69 -27.81 -9.22
N VAL A 119 -10.68 -27.67 -8.32
CA VAL A 119 -10.47 -27.75 -6.86
C VAL A 119 -9.88 -29.10 -6.44
N TYR A 120 -10.41 -30.19 -7.00
CA TYR A 120 -9.93 -31.54 -6.70
C TYR A 120 -8.49 -31.76 -7.16
N GLY A 121 -8.15 -31.34 -8.38
CA GLY A 121 -6.79 -31.41 -8.94
C GLY A 121 -5.79 -30.60 -8.13
N ALA A 122 -6.15 -29.40 -7.71
CA ALA A 122 -5.30 -28.58 -6.85
C ALA A 122 -5.04 -29.20 -5.48
N ALA A 123 -6.07 -29.80 -4.87
CA ALA A 123 -5.90 -30.52 -3.59
C ALA A 123 -5.00 -31.75 -3.73
N ALA A 124 -5.13 -32.50 -4.84
CA ALA A 124 -4.24 -33.63 -5.13
C ALA A 124 -2.79 -33.19 -5.28
N LEU A 125 -2.54 -32.09 -6.01
CA LEU A 125 -1.21 -31.52 -6.17
C LEU A 125 -0.62 -31.04 -4.83
N LEU A 126 -1.37 -30.25 -4.05
CA LEU A 126 -0.93 -29.80 -2.73
C LEU A 126 -0.59 -30.99 -1.83
N ARG A 127 -1.39 -32.06 -1.87
CA ARG A 127 -1.12 -33.26 -1.10
C ARG A 127 0.21 -33.92 -1.52
N SER A 128 0.47 -34.04 -2.81
CA SER A 128 1.76 -34.55 -3.33
C SER A 128 2.93 -33.72 -2.83
N LEU A 129 2.82 -32.39 -2.90
CA LEU A 129 3.86 -31.47 -2.43
C LEU A 129 4.09 -31.56 -0.91
N ALA A 130 3.03 -31.77 -0.13
CA ALA A 130 3.13 -32.00 1.31
C ALA A 130 3.85 -33.33 1.64
N ASP A 131 3.57 -34.38 0.87
CA ASP A 131 4.27 -35.67 1.01
C ASP A 131 5.76 -35.53 0.65
N ASP A 132 6.09 -34.81 -0.43
CA ASP A 132 7.47 -34.52 -0.85
C ASP A 132 8.22 -33.68 0.20
N ALA A 133 7.52 -32.74 0.85
CA ALA A 133 8.03 -31.97 1.98
C ALA A 133 8.13 -32.77 3.29
N GLY A 134 7.71 -34.05 3.30
CA GLY A 134 7.82 -34.96 4.44
C GLY A 134 6.79 -34.72 5.55
N LEU A 135 5.64 -34.10 5.25
CA LEU A 135 4.58 -33.89 6.22
C LEU A 135 3.85 -35.21 6.51
N ASP A 136 3.92 -35.65 7.76
CA ASP A 136 3.10 -36.75 8.27
C ASP A 136 1.65 -36.29 8.55
N GLU A 137 0.80 -37.20 9.04
CA GLU A 137 -0.61 -36.90 9.37
C GLU A 137 -0.76 -35.73 10.35
N ALA A 138 0.11 -35.65 11.37
CA ALA A 138 0.09 -34.55 12.34
C ALA A 138 0.58 -33.22 11.73
N GLY A 139 1.51 -33.28 10.79
CA GLY A 139 1.95 -32.15 9.99
C GLY A 139 0.82 -31.61 9.12
N ARG A 140 0.13 -32.49 8.38
CA ARG A 140 -0.96 -32.10 7.47
C ARG A 140 -2.17 -31.52 8.18
N ALA A 141 -2.43 -31.90 9.44
CA ALA A 141 -3.48 -31.28 10.25
C ALA A 141 -3.20 -29.81 10.64
N ARG A 142 -1.95 -29.32 10.49
CA ARG A 142 -1.53 -27.98 10.92
C ARG A 142 -1.35 -27.06 9.72
N VAL A 143 -2.23 -26.06 9.58
CA VAL A 143 -2.24 -25.13 8.43
C VAL A 143 -0.90 -24.42 8.25
N GLU A 144 -0.17 -24.12 9.32
CA GLU A 144 1.15 -23.49 9.27
C GLU A 144 2.23 -24.38 8.63
N ALA A 145 2.09 -25.71 8.65
CA ALA A 145 3.05 -26.62 8.05
C ALA A 145 2.99 -26.61 6.52
N TRP A 146 1.90 -26.12 5.93
CA TRP A 146 1.68 -26.11 4.48
C TRP A 146 2.36 -24.95 3.74
N TYR A 147 3.12 -24.08 4.41
CA TYR A 147 3.63 -22.86 3.79
C TYR A 147 4.55 -23.17 2.60
N GLU A 148 5.53 -24.07 2.77
CA GLU A 148 6.43 -24.46 1.68
C GLU A 148 5.70 -25.23 0.55
N PRO A 149 4.81 -26.21 0.83
CA PRO A 149 3.94 -26.78 -0.21
C PRO A 149 3.11 -25.74 -0.99
N VAL A 150 2.64 -24.68 -0.33
CA VAL A 150 1.92 -23.58 -0.99
C VAL A 150 2.86 -22.73 -1.85
N VAL A 151 4.10 -22.49 -1.43
CA VAL A 151 5.13 -21.80 -2.23
C VAL A 151 5.41 -22.60 -3.51
N GLU A 152 5.60 -23.91 -3.41
CA GLU A 152 5.85 -24.78 -4.55
C GLU A 152 4.63 -24.89 -5.48
N TYR A 153 3.43 -24.95 -4.92
CA TYR A 153 2.17 -24.97 -5.68
C TYR A 153 2.05 -23.79 -6.65
N THR A 154 2.63 -22.64 -6.33
CA THR A 154 2.55 -21.45 -7.19
C THR A 154 3.16 -21.65 -8.58
N GLY A 155 4.12 -22.58 -8.70
CA GLY A 155 4.87 -22.77 -9.94
C GLY A 155 5.74 -21.58 -10.36
N ILE A 156 5.95 -20.59 -9.48
CA ILE A 156 6.75 -19.40 -9.77
C ILE A 156 8.25 -19.71 -9.54
N PRO A 157 9.12 -19.58 -10.56
CA PRO A 157 10.54 -19.93 -10.41
C PRO A 157 11.34 -19.00 -9.47
N ASP A 158 10.97 -17.71 -9.39
CA ASP A 158 11.59 -16.77 -8.46
C ASP A 158 11.03 -16.99 -7.05
N LEU A 159 11.82 -17.60 -6.18
CA LEU A 159 11.41 -17.95 -4.81
C LEU A 159 10.92 -16.74 -4.01
N ALA A 160 11.50 -15.55 -4.21
CA ALA A 160 11.05 -14.36 -3.49
C ALA A 160 9.65 -13.94 -3.93
N VAL A 161 9.34 -14.09 -5.23
CA VAL A 161 8.01 -13.80 -5.80
C VAL A 161 7.00 -14.90 -5.43
N ALA A 162 7.40 -16.17 -5.45
CA ALA A 162 6.57 -17.30 -5.02
C ALA A 162 6.10 -17.12 -3.56
N ARG A 163 7.02 -16.71 -2.66
CA ARG A 163 6.70 -16.39 -1.27
C ARG A 163 5.73 -15.22 -1.13
N MET A 164 5.75 -14.22 -2.02
CA MET A 164 4.74 -13.14 -2.00
C MET A 164 3.31 -13.66 -2.20
N GLN A 165 3.14 -14.70 -3.03
CA GLN A 165 1.84 -15.31 -3.25
C GLN A 165 1.41 -16.15 -2.03
N ALA A 166 2.31 -16.97 -1.49
CA ALA A 166 2.05 -17.73 -0.28
C ALA A 166 1.66 -16.81 0.89
N ASP A 167 2.37 -15.69 1.08
CA ASP A 167 2.04 -14.67 2.07
C ASP A 167 0.61 -14.12 1.89
N ALA A 168 0.15 -13.94 0.65
CA ALA A 168 -1.22 -13.49 0.38
C ALA A 168 -2.26 -14.54 0.78
N VAL A 169 -1.98 -15.84 0.61
CA VAL A 169 -2.84 -16.95 1.09
C VAL A 169 -2.91 -16.95 2.61
N TYR A 170 -1.77 -16.84 3.30
CA TYR A 170 -1.72 -16.83 4.75
C TYR A 170 -2.30 -15.55 5.37
N ALA A 171 -2.22 -14.41 4.68
CA ALA A 171 -2.94 -13.20 5.07
C ALA A 171 -4.47 -13.38 4.96
N ALA A 172 -4.95 -14.08 3.93
CA ALA A 172 -6.37 -14.41 3.79
C ALA A 172 -6.83 -15.37 4.90
N LEU A 173 -6.03 -16.39 5.24
CA LEU A 173 -6.27 -17.29 6.38
C LEU A 173 -6.36 -16.52 7.71
N ALA A 174 -5.41 -15.61 7.96
CA ALA A 174 -5.39 -14.79 9.18
C ALA A 174 -6.57 -13.80 9.26
N GLY A 175 -7.03 -13.31 8.11
CA GLY A 175 -8.18 -12.39 8.00
C GLY A 175 -9.56 -13.06 8.14
N GLY A 176 -9.61 -14.40 8.05
CA GLY A 176 -10.83 -15.19 8.06
C GLY A 176 -11.56 -15.19 6.70
N VAL A 177 -12.06 -16.36 6.29
CA VAL A 177 -12.89 -16.52 5.09
C VAL A 177 -14.32 -16.85 5.48
N THR A 178 -15.30 -16.24 4.83
CA THR A 178 -16.73 -16.45 5.13
C THR A 178 -17.45 -17.14 3.99
N ASN A 179 -18.46 -17.95 4.30
CA ASN A 179 -19.32 -18.61 3.32
C ASN A 179 -20.82 -18.38 3.65
N GLY A 180 -21.55 -17.71 2.75
CA GLY A 180 -22.95 -18.04 2.47
C GLY A 180 -23.99 -17.99 3.60
N GLY A 181 -23.71 -17.36 4.74
CA GLY A 181 -24.65 -17.28 5.86
C GLY A 181 -24.65 -18.48 6.82
N ALA A 182 -23.75 -19.45 6.65
CA ALA A 182 -23.43 -20.44 7.69
C ALA A 182 -22.01 -20.17 8.19
N GLU A 183 -21.85 -19.83 9.47
CA GLU A 183 -20.55 -19.55 10.07
C GLU A 183 -19.67 -20.80 10.11
N ALA A 184 -18.84 -21.02 9.09
CA ALA A 184 -17.60 -21.74 9.26
C ALA A 184 -16.58 -20.75 9.84
N ARG A 185 -16.65 -20.53 11.16
CA ARG A 185 -15.69 -19.73 11.89
C ARG A 185 -14.49 -20.64 12.21
N LEU A 186 -13.29 -20.29 11.73
CA LEU A 186 -12.11 -20.62 12.54
C LEU A 186 -12.31 -19.88 13.86
N THR A 187 -12.60 -20.62 14.92
CA THR A 187 -12.54 -20.04 16.25
C THR A 187 -11.11 -19.58 16.47
N THR A 188 -10.98 -18.41 17.09
CA THR A 188 -9.76 -17.65 17.38
C THR A 188 -8.71 -18.38 18.25
N ALA A 189 -8.76 -19.71 18.33
CA ALA A 189 -7.83 -20.54 19.10
C ALA A 189 -6.61 -21.02 18.30
N GLN A 190 -6.51 -20.75 16.99
CA GLN A 190 -5.36 -21.14 16.15
C GLN A 190 -4.64 -19.99 15.44
N ALA A 191 -5.06 -18.74 15.69
CA ALA A 191 -4.39 -17.55 15.16
C ALA A 191 -3.10 -17.22 15.93
N HIS A 192 -2.16 -18.16 16.04
CA HIS A 192 -0.78 -17.89 16.45
C HIS A 192 0.17 -18.99 15.94
N ALA A 193 0.73 -18.75 14.76
CA ALA A 193 2.16 -18.87 14.55
C ALA A 193 2.50 -17.96 13.37
N THR A 194 3.16 -16.84 13.63
CA THR A 194 4.12 -16.29 12.65
C THR A 194 4.86 -17.47 12.01
N PRO A 195 5.05 -17.50 10.68
CA PRO A 195 5.90 -18.51 10.05
C PRO A 195 7.19 -18.62 10.87
N PRO A 196 7.71 -19.85 11.13
CA PRO A 196 9.01 -19.97 11.75
C PRO A 196 9.97 -19.08 10.99
N GLU A 197 10.81 -18.31 11.69
CA GLU A 197 11.96 -17.67 11.07
C GLU A 197 12.80 -18.79 10.46
N VAL A 198 12.54 -19.10 9.18
CA VAL A 198 13.42 -19.97 8.41
C VAL A 198 14.66 -19.15 8.16
N SER A 199 15.63 -19.39 9.05
CA SER A 199 17.02 -19.02 8.89
C SER A 199 17.55 -19.65 7.60
N ALA A 200 17.42 -18.91 6.50
CA ALA A 200 18.24 -19.07 5.31
C ALA A 200 18.16 -17.76 4.54
N ALA A 201 19.31 -17.10 4.40
CA ALA A 201 19.46 -15.86 3.67
C ALA A 201 18.75 -15.93 2.31
N ALA A 202 17.64 -15.20 2.16
CA ALA A 202 17.18 -14.82 0.84
C ALA A 202 18.36 -14.08 0.16
N PRO A 203 18.75 -14.45 -1.07
CA PRO A 203 19.76 -13.68 -1.79
C PRO A 203 19.30 -12.23 -1.85
N PRO A 204 20.22 -11.25 -1.73
CA PRO A 204 19.85 -9.86 -1.62
C PRO A 204 19.02 -9.49 -2.84
N VAL A 205 17.81 -8.96 -2.61
CA VAL A 205 17.16 -8.04 -3.54
C VAL A 205 18.23 -6.99 -3.84
N GLN A 206 18.87 -7.11 -5.00
CA GLN A 206 19.97 -6.23 -5.41
C GLN A 206 19.46 -4.79 -5.24
N PRO A 207 20.15 -3.91 -4.49
CA PRO A 207 19.67 -2.56 -4.20
C PRO A 207 19.84 -1.69 -5.45
N MET A 208 19.01 -1.95 -6.46
CA MET A 208 18.71 -1.01 -7.52
C MET A 208 17.48 -0.25 -7.07
N ASN A 209 17.67 0.85 -6.34
CA ASN A 209 16.60 1.67 -5.79
C ASN A 209 15.52 1.93 -6.84
N ALA A 210 14.27 1.58 -6.55
CA ALA A 210 13.13 1.97 -7.36
C ALA A 210 13.08 3.50 -7.50
N GLU A 211 12.62 3.98 -8.64
CA GLU A 211 12.43 5.41 -8.89
C GLU A 211 11.29 5.98 -8.07
N TYR A 212 10.21 5.22 -7.84
CA TYR A 212 9.20 5.57 -6.87
C TYR A 212 9.64 5.09 -5.46
N PRO A 213 9.86 5.98 -4.47
CA PRO A 213 10.49 5.60 -3.20
C PRO A 213 9.74 4.55 -2.37
N GLN A 214 8.42 4.42 -2.55
CA GLN A 214 7.62 3.40 -1.84
C GLN A 214 7.59 2.05 -2.57
N ALA A 215 8.07 1.97 -3.81
CA ALA A 215 8.05 0.74 -4.58
C ALA A 215 9.19 -0.21 -4.19
N ARG A 216 8.92 -1.51 -4.24
CA ARG A 216 9.96 -2.54 -4.33
C ARG A 216 10.54 -2.53 -5.74
N TRP A 217 11.78 -2.98 -5.89
CA TRP A 217 12.37 -3.21 -7.21
C TRP A 217 12.48 -4.71 -7.47
N VAL A 218 11.86 -5.17 -8.55
CA VAL A 218 12.01 -6.54 -9.08
C VAL A 218 12.10 -6.42 -10.59
N ALA A 219 13.27 -6.66 -11.18
CA ALA A 219 13.47 -6.40 -12.60
C ALA A 219 12.64 -7.35 -13.48
N ALA A 220 11.98 -6.79 -14.50
CA ALA A 220 11.49 -7.60 -15.62
C ALA A 220 12.67 -8.22 -16.38
N HIS A 221 12.43 -9.31 -17.10
CA HIS A 221 13.46 -9.92 -17.94
C HIS A 221 13.87 -8.95 -19.07
N SER A 222 15.16 -8.90 -19.40
CA SER A 222 15.70 -7.95 -20.39
C SER A 222 15.18 -8.16 -21.81
N SER A 223 14.57 -9.31 -22.09
CA SER A 223 13.88 -9.58 -23.37
C SER A 223 12.49 -8.96 -23.46
N ASN A 224 11.92 -8.46 -22.36
CA ASN A 224 10.53 -8.00 -22.29
C ASN A 224 10.38 -6.47 -22.31
N TYR A 225 11.49 -5.75 -22.47
CA TYR A 225 11.50 -4.29 -22.59
C TYR A 225 12.66 -3.87 -23.49
N ARG A 226 12.60 -2.64 -24.00
CA ARG A 226 13.70 -2.06 -24.79
C ARG A 226 14.45 -1.03 -23.96
N VAL A 227 15.77 -1.17 -23.86
CA VAL A 227 16.63 -0.12 -23.30
C VAL A 227 16.51 1.13 -24.18
N ALA A 228 16.27 2.28 -23.55
CA ALA A 228 16.07 3.55 -24.26
C ALA A 228 16.68 4.74 -23.49
N ASN A 229 16.70 5.90 -24.14
CA ASN A 229 17.21 7.16 -23.61
C ASN A 229 16.08 8.19 -23.48
N ARG A 230 14.95 7.82 -22.86
CA ARG A 230 13.85 8.77 -22.60
C ARG A 230 14.27 9.79 -21.54
N PRO A 231 13.96 11.09 -21.71
CA PRO A 231 13.01 11.65 -22.68
C PRO A 231 13.59 12.03 -24.06
N ASN A 232 14.89 11.85 -24.31
CA ASN A 232 15.54 12.32 -25.55
C ASN A 232 15.03 11.62 -26.81
N ASP A 233 14.83 10.29 -26.75
CA ASP A 233 14.29 9.54 -27.89
C ASP A 233 12.80 9.82 -28.06
N HIS A 234 12.07 9.67 -26.96
CA HIS A 234 10.63 9.85 -26.87
C HIS A 234 10.27 10.37 -25.47
N ALA A 235 9.77 11.60 -25.40
CA ALA A 235 9.26 12.13 -24.16
C ALA A 235 8.02 11.34 -23.71
N ILE A 236 8.00 10.95 -22.44
CA ILE A 236 6.84 10.35 -21.80
C ILE A 236 5.74 11.40 -21.74
N ASP A 237 4.56 11.07 -22.27
CA ASP A 237 3.42 11.98 -22.32
C ASP A 237 2.16 11.41 -21.66
N ARG A 238 2.18 10.15 -21.20
CA ARG A 238 1.03 9.54 -20.55
C ARG A 238 1.36 8.43 -19.56
N VAL A 239 0.43 8.20 -18.65
CA VAL A 239 0.35 7.03 -17.78
C VAL A 239 -0.81 6.17 -18.27
N VAL A 240 -0.57 4.88 -18.46
CA VAL A 240 -1.60 3.91 -18.89
C VAL A 240 -1.92 2.98 -17.73
N ILE A 241 -3.20 2.92 -17.39
CA ILE A 241 -3.76 2.09 -16.33
C ILE A 241 -4.25 0.79 -16.93
N HIS A 242 -3.79 -0.31 -16.35
CA HIS A 242 -4.10 -1.67 -16.76
C HIS A 242 -4.70 -2.49 -15.62
N THR A 243 -5.46 -3.52 -15.95
CA THR A 243 -5.83 -4.61 -15.04
C THR A 243 -5.19 -5.89 -15.56
N ALA A 244 -4.42 -6.57 -14.71
CA ALA A 244 -3.50 -7.62 -15.14
C ALA A 244 -4.17 -8.93 -15.58
N GLN A 245 -5.45 -9.15 -15.24
CA GLN A 245 -6.14 -10.44 -15.38
C GLN A 245 -5.38 -11.56 -14.64
N GLY A 246 -5.03 -11.27 -13.39
CA GLY A 246 -4.21 -12.14 -12.56
C GLY A 246 -3.74 -11.50 -11.26
N THR A 247 -3.01 -12.32 -10.49
CA THR A 247 -2.46 -12.00 -9.17
C THR A 247 -1.20 -11.15 -9.24
N TYR A 248 -0.90 -10.44 -8.16
CA TYR A 248 0.28 -9.59 -8.02
C TYR A 248 1.59 -10.34 -8.29
N ALA A 249 1.78 -11.49 -7.64
CA ALA A 249 2.97 -12.32 -7.82
C ALA A 249 3.01 -12.96 -9.22
N GLY A 250 1.86 -13.38 -9.74
CA GLY A 250 1.74 -13.93 -11.10
C GLY A 250 2.15 -12.93 -12.18
N THR A 251 1.70 -11.68 -12.09
CA THR A 251 2.10 -10.60 -13.02
C THR A 251 3.60 -10.33 -12.97
N ILE A 252 4.19 -10.28 -11.77
CA ILE A 252 5.64 -10.09 -11.59
C ILE A 252 6.41 -11.26 -12.24
N SER A 253 6.03 -12.49 -11.94
CA SER A 253 6.64 -13.70 -12.52
C SER A 253 6.54 -13.70 -14.05
N TRP A 254 5.38 -13.32 -14.60
CA TRP A 254 5.16 -13.25 -16.05
C TRP A 254 6.09 -12.25 -16.75
N PHE A 255 6.36 -11.10 -16.11
CA PHE A 255 7.32 -10.13 -16.64
C PHE A 255 8.78 -10.59 -16.50
N GLN A 256 9.07 -11.55 -15.62
CA GLN A 256 10.37 -12.23 -15.52
C GLN A 256 10.53 -13.40 -16.50
N ASN A 257 9.44 -13.91 -17.08
CA ASN A 257 9.51 -14.95 -18.10
C ASN A 257 10.06 -14.37 -19.43
N SER A 258 11.22 -14.84 -19.87
CA SER A 258 11.88 -14.35 -21.08
C SER A 258 11.06 -14.51 -22.37
N SER A 259 10.07 -15.40 -22.35
CA SER A 259 9.21 -15.73 -23.49
C SER A 259 7.87 -14.99 -23.48
N SER A 260 7.56 -14.20 -22.45
CA SER A 260 6.26 -13.52 -22.35
C SER A 260 6.09 -12.40 -23.37
N ASN A 261 7.20 -11.76 -23.78
CA ASN A 261 7.21 -10.62 -24.71
C ASN A 261 6.31 -9.45 -24.23
N VAL A 262 6.12 -9.29 -22.92
CA VAL A 262 5.35 -8.20 -22.32
C VAL A 262 5.96 -7.75 -20.99
N SER A 263 5.80 -6.47 -20.67
CA SER A 263 6.15 -5.91 -19.36
C SER A 263 5.48 -4.56 -19.13
N ALA A 264 5.30 -4.19 -17.87
CA ALA A 264 4.93 -2.84 -17.46
C ALA A 264 5.95 -2.23 -16.49
N HIS A 265 5.86 -0.93 -16.25
CA HIS A 265 6.78 -0.25 -15.33
C HIS A 265 6.48 -0.57 -13.88
N TYR A 266 5.20 -0.69 -13.52
CA TYR A 266 4.78 -0.96 -12.15
C TYR A 266 3.66 -2.00 -12.07
N VAL A 267 3.60 -2.71 -10.95
CA VAL A 267 2.49 -3.59 -10.54
C VAL A 267 1.99 -3.13 -9.16
N VAL A 268 0.67 -3.06 -8.97
CA VAL A 268 0.02 -2.64 -7.72
C VAL A 268 -0.85 -3.77 -7.17
N ARG A 269 -0.61 -4.15 -5.91
CA ARG A 269 -1.36 -5.19 -5.21
C ARG A 269 -2.72 -4.69 -4.74
N SER A 270 -3.74 -5.52 -4.89
CA SER A 270 -5.12 -5.23 -4.50
C SER A 270 -5.30 -5.11 -3.00
N SER A 271 -4.79 -6.06 -2.22
CA SER A 271 -5.12 -6.19 -0.80
C SER A 271 -4.64 -5.02 0.08
N ASP A 272 -3.48 -4.44 -0.23
CA ASP A 272 -2.84 -3.42 0.60
C ASP A 272 -2.20 -2.26 -0.18
N GLY A 273 -2.25 -2.29 -1.51
CA GLY A 273 -1.67 -1.24 -2.36
C GLY A 273 -0.15 -1.31 -2.53
N GLN A 274 0.52 -2.41 -2.13
CA GLN A 274 1.96 -2.57 -2.34
C GLN A 274 2.34 -2.37 -3.82
N VAL A 275 3.32 -1.51 -4.06
CA VAL A 275 3.84 -1.20 -5.40
C VAL A 275 5.17 -1.94 -5.63
N THR A 276 5.34 -2.54 -6.81
CA THR A 276 6.63 -3.03 -7.32
C THR A 276 6.92 -2.36 -8.66
N GLN A 277 8.14 -1.84 -8.82
CA GLN A 277 8.66 -1.34 -10.09
C GLN A 277 9.49 -2.43 -10.77
N MET A 278 9.27 -2.61 -12.08
CA MET A 278 9.93 -3.65 -12.87
C MET A 278 10.71 -3.14 -14.08
N VAL A 279 10.29 -2.00 -14.65
CA VAL A 279 11.01 -1.33 -15.75
C VAL A 279 11.29 0.11 -15.34
N ARG A 280 12.50 0.60 -15.64
CA ARG A 280 12.88 2.00 -15.40
C ARG A 280 12.10 2.93 -16.32
N HIS A 281 11.78 4.15 -15.86
CA HIS A 281 11.11 5.15 -16.70
C HIS A 281 11.89 5.45 -17.99
N LYS A 282 13.23 5.42 -17.95
CA LYS A 282 14.06 5.63 -19.15
C LYS A 282 13.84 4.56 -20.22
N ASP A 283 13.49 3.34 -19.82
CA ASP A 283 13.34 2.16 -20.67
C ASP A 283 11.87 1.94 -21.07
N VAL A 284 11.65 1.30 -22.22
CA VAL A 284 10.31 1.12 -22.81
C VAL A 284 9.78 -0.27 -22.48
N GLY A 285 8.83 -0.34 -21.54
CA GLY A 285 8.04 -1.54 -21.28
C GLY A 285 7.09 -1.87 -22.43
N TRP A 286 6.69 -3.13 -22.54
CA TRP A 286 5.81 -3.62 -23.59
C TRP A 286 4.43 -3.94 -23.03
N HIS A 287 3.60 -2.91 -22.84
CA HIS A 287 2.30 -3.02 -22.17
C HIS A 287 1.11 -2.53 -23.01
N VAL A 288 1.34 -1.72 -24.05
CA VAL A 288 0.28 -1.00 -24.76
C VAL A 288 0.59 -0.72 -26.25
N GLY A 289 1.26 -1.67 -26.90
CA GLY A 289 1.50 -1.64 -28.35
C GLY A 289 2.15 -0.33 -28.85
N SER A 290 1.45 0.38 -29.74
CA SER A 290 1.96 1.60 -30.40
C SER A 290 2.32 2.73 -29.43
N SER A 291 1.72 2.74 -28.24
CA SER A 291 1.95 3.78 -27.22
C SER A 291 3.08 3.47 -26.24
N ASN A 292 3.75 2.30 -26.36
CA ASN A 292 4.84 1.88 -25.47
C ASN A 292 5.95 2.96 -25.35
N ASN A 293 6.36 3.54 -26.48
CA ASN A 293 7.47 4.49 -26.54
C ASN A 293 7.26 5.73 -25.66
N ARG A 294 6.02 6.15 -25.45
CA ARG A 294 5.68 7.44 -24.82
C ARG A 294 4.92 7.31 -23.51
N SER A 295 4.79 6.10 -22.97
CA SER A 295 4.00 5.86 -21.76
C SER A 295 4.77 5.18 -20.63
N ILE A 296 4.18 5.28 -19.45
CA ILE A 296 4.46 4.47 -18.27
C ILE A 296 3.23 3.61 -17.99
N GLY A 297 3.39 2.28 -17.95
CA GLY A 297 2.33 1.33 -17.67
C GLY A 297 2.26 0.95 -16.19
N ILE A 298 1.03 0.91 -15.64
CA ILE A 298 0.76 0.44 -14.27
C ILE A 298 -0.27 -0.69 -14.34
N GLU A 299 0.16 -1.89 -13.96
CA GLU A 299 -0.70 -3.07 -13.82
C GLU A 299 -1.33 -3.13 -12.44
N HIS A 300 -2.64 -3.37 -12.40
CA HIS A 300 -3.39 -3.58 -11.17
C HIS A 300 -3.78 -5.05 -11.07
N GLU A 301 -3.40 -5.69 -9.95
CA GLU A 301 -3.84 -7.03 -9.63
C GLU A 301 -5.38 -7.14 -9.68
N GLY A 302 -5.89 -8.14 -10.42
CA GLY A 302 -7.33 -8.40 -10.44
C GLY A 302 -7.87 -8.82 -11.80
N TRP A 303 -9.21 -8.89 -11.87
CA TRP A 303 -9.97 -9.31 -13.05
C TRP A 303 -10.98 -8.24 -13.44
N VAL A 304 -11.05 -7.93 -14.74
CA VAL A 304 -11.90 -6.84 -15.28
C VAL A 304 -13.39 -7.03 -15.02
N ASP A 305 -13.82 -8.26 -14.78
CA ASP A 305 -15.23 -8.63 -14.55
C ASP A 305 -15.63 -8.66 -13.08
N ASN A 306 -14.70 -8.44 -12.14
CA ASN A 306 -14.94 -8.53 -10.71
C ASN A 306 -14.48 -7.26 -9.97
N SER A 307 -15.45 -6.48 -9.49
CA SER A 307 -15.20 -5.20 -8.83
C SER A 307 -14.50 -5.31 -7.47
N SER A 308 -14.52 -6.48 -6.82
CA SER A 308 -13.93 -6.65 -5.48
C SER A 308 -12.40 -6.50 -5.47
N TRP A 309 -11.75 -6.62 -6.62
CA TRP A 309 -10.31 -6.42 -6.79
C TRP A 309 -9.90 -4.94 -6.75
N TYR A 310 -10.81 -4.01 -7.03
CA TYR A 310 -10.50 -2.57 -7.03
C TYR A 310 -10.72 -1.99 -5.64
N THR A 311 -9.83 -2.35 -4.72
CA THR A 311 -9.90 -1.90 -3.32
C THR A 311 -9.55 -0.42 -3.18
N GLU A 312 -9.97 0.14 -2.06
CA GLU A 312 -9.56 1.49 -1.67
C GLU A 312 -8.03 1.63 -1.58
N GLN A 313 -7.33 0.62 -1.02
CA GLN A 313 -5.88 0.65 -0.85
C GLN A 313 -5.14 0.67 -2.20
N MET A 314 -5.63 -0.12 -3.16
CA MET A 314 -5.13 -0.12 -4.54
C MET A 314 -5.32 1.25 -5.20
N TYR A 315 -6.56 1.78 -5.19
CA TYR A 315 -6.85 3.09 -5.80
C TYR A 315 -5.94 4.19 -5.23
N ARG A 316 -5.78 4.23 -3.91
CA ARG A 316 -4.96 5.25 -3.23
C ARG A 316 -3.47 5.13 -3.58
N SER A 317 -2.93 3.92 -3.53
CA SER A 317 -1.51 3.69 -3.78
C SER A 317 -1.15 3.93 -5.24
N SER A 318 -2.01 3.46 -6.16
CA SER A 318 -1.89 3.74 -7.58
C SER A 318 -2.04 5.24 -7.89
N ALA A 319 -2.98 5.94 -7.25
CA ALA A 319 -3.15 7.38 -7.47
C ALA A 319 -1.94 8.19 -7.01
N ALA A 320 -1.33 7.82 -5.88
CA ALA A 320 -0.09 8.42 -5.39
C ALA A 320 1.08 8.17 -6.35
N LEU A 321 1.20 6.94 -6.88
CA LEU A 321 2.18 6.58 -7.90
C LEU A 321 1.97 7.37 -9.20
N THR A 322 0.74 7.44 -9.72
CA THR A 322 0.41 8.22 -10.92
C THR A 322 0.71 9.69 -10.75
N ARG A 323 0.35 10.29 -9.59
CA ARG A 323 0.73 11.67 -9.28
C ARG A 323 2.24 11.86 -9.26
N TYR A 324 3.00 10.92 -8.68
CA TYR A 324 4.47 10.95 -8.71
C TYR A 324 5.02 10.92 -10.15
N ILE A 325 4.52 10.02 -10.99
CA ILE A 325 4.94 9.89 -12.40
C ILE A 325 4.62 11.17 -13.17
N CYS A 326 3.40 11.68 -13.05
CA CYS A 326 2.97 12.92 -13.70
C CYS A 326 3.83 14.11 -13.27
N ASN A 327 4.08 14.28 -11.97
CA ASN A 327 4.92 15.36 -11.47
C ASN A 327 6.37 15.26 -11.96
N ARG A 328 6.93 14.04 -12.01
CA ARG A 328 8.30 13.79 -12.48
C ARG A 328 8.50 14.13 -13.95
N HIS A 329 7.47 13.90 -14.78
CA HIS A 329 7.53 14.11 -16.23
C HIS A 329 6.78 15.36 -16.72
N GLY A 330 6.26 16.20 -15.80
CA GLY A 330 5.55 17.43 -16.14
C GLY A 330 4.18 17.23 -16.80
N LEU A 331 3.51 16.10 -16.52
CA LEU A 331 2.21 15.78 -17.10
C LEU A 331 1.06 16.42 -16.29
N PRO A 332 0.08 17.05 -16.94
CA PRO A 332 -1.15 17.46 -16.28
C PRO A 332 -1.91 16.29 -15.63
N LEU A 333 -2.45 16.48 -14.43
CA LEU A 333 -3.25 15.48 -13.70
C LEU A 333 -4.69 15.37 -14.25
N ASN A 334 -4.82 14.98 -15.50
CA ASN A 334 -6.10 14.88 -16.20
C ASN A 334 -6.22 13.63 -17.08
N ARG A 335 -7.44 13.35 -17.54
CA ARG A 335 -7.77 12.17 -18.34
C ARG A 335 -7.21 12.18 -19.77
N ALA A 336 -6.60 13.28 -20.22
CA ALA A 336 -5.88 13.30 -21.50
C ALA A 336 -4.46 12.70 -21.39
N HIS A 337 -3.89 12.63 -20.19
CA HIS A 337 -2.54 12.11 -19.92
C HIS A 337 -2.54 10.89 -19.00
N ILE A 338 -3.64 10.62 -18.31
CA ILE A 338 -3.85 9.41 -17.52
C ILE A 338 -4.99 8.69 -18.20
N VAL A 339 -4.72 7.56 -18.84
CA VAL A 339 -5.64 6.83 -19.73
C VAL A 339 -5.71 5.35 -19.36
N GLY A 340 -6.81 4.68 -19.67
CA GLY A 340 -6.91 3.22 -19.63
C GLY A 340 -6.31 2.61 -20.89
N HIS A 341 -5.93 1.34 -20.83
CA HIS A 341 -5.47 0.61 -22.00
C HIS A 341 -6.51 0.61 -23.12
N ASN A 342 -7.78 0.40 -22.77
CA ASN A 342 -8.93 0.45 -23.68
C ASN A 342 -9.18 1.81 -24.36
N GLU A 343 -8.52 2.89 -23.91
CA GLU A 343 -8.64 4.24 -24.49
C GLU A 343 -7.52 4.58 -25.46
N ILE A 344 -6.54 3.68 -25.61
CA ILE A 344 -5.44 3.86 -26.54
C ILE A 344 -5.93 3.54 -27.96
N PRO A 345 -5.55 4.34 -28.98
CA PRO A 345 -5.83 3.99 -30.37
C PRO A 345 -5.30 2.59 -30.70
N ASP A 346 -6.13 1.79 -31.36
CA ASP A 346 -5.86 0.40 -31.73
C ASP A 346 -5.70 -0.57 -30.54
N ALA A 347 -6.25 -0.22 -29.36
CA ALA A 347 -6.31 -1.12 -28.22
C ALA A 347 -7.03 -2.43 -28.57
N THR A 348 -6.34 -3.54 -28.33
CA THR A 348 -6.88 -4.90 -28.49
C THR A 348 -7.46 -5.47 -27.21
N HIS A 349 -7.37 -4.71 -26.11
CA HIS A 349 -7.78 -5.12 -24.77
C HIS A 349 -8.83 -4.16 -24.19
N THR A 350 -9.58 -4.65 -23.21
CA THR A 350 -10.71 -3.95 -22.58
C THR A 350 -10.39 -3.42 -21.19
N ASP A 351 -9.19 -3.66 -20.67
CA ASP A 351 -8.73 -3.20 -19.36
C ASP A 351 -8.55 -1.67 -19.30
N PRO A 352 -8.73 -1.02 -18.14
CA PRO A 352 -8.99 -1.61 -16.80
C PRO A 352 -10.43 -2.10 -16.58
N GLY A 353 -11.28 -2.03 -17.61
CA GLY A 353 -12.62 -2.62 -17.60
C GLY A 353 -13.70 -1.75 -16.96
N ARG A 354 -14.95 -2.22 -17.03
CA ARG A 354 -16.15 -1.45 -16.60
C ARG A 354 -16.21 -1.13 -15.11
N HIS A 355 -15.47 -1.88 -14.29
CA HIS A 355 -15.49 -1.75 -12.83
C HIS A 355 -14.43 -0.79 -12.30
N TRP A 356 -13.57 -0.25 -13.18
CA TRP A 356 -12.63 0.80 -12.83
C TRP A 356 -13.33 2.15 -12.71
N ASP A 357 -13.38 2.69 -11.50
CA ASP A 357 -14.01 3.96 -11.16
C ASP A 357 -13.02 5.11 -11.39
N TRP A 358 -13.10 5.70 -12.58
CA TRP A 358 -12.25 6.83 -12.96
C TRP A 358 -12.46 8.07 -12.11
N ASP A 359 -13.68 8.35 -11.66
CA ASP A 359 -13.97 9.56 -10.89
C ASP A 359 -13.34 9.46 -9.49
N ARG A 360 -13.46 8.31 -8.85
CA ARG A 360 -12.77 7.99 -7.59
C ARG A 360 -11.26 7.99 -7.77
N TYR A 361 -10.75 7.32 -8.79
CA TYR A 361 -9.30 7.28 -9.02
C TYR A 361 -8.73 8.68 -9.21
N MET A 362 -9.37 9.48 -10.08
CA MET A 362 -8.91 10.83 -10.39
C MET A 362 -9.12 11.81 -9.22
N SER A 363 -10.07 11.58 -8.32
CA SER A 363 -10.17 12.37 -7.09
C SER A 363 -8.93 12.17 -6.23
N TYR A 364 -8.47 10.92 -6.01
CA TYR A 364 -7.23 10.63 -5.27
C TYR A 364 -5.97 11.09 -6.01
N VAL A 365 -5.95 11.04 -7.34
CA VAL A 365 -4.79 11.55 -8.11
C VAL A 365 -4.62 13.04 -7.89
N ARG A 366 -5.72 13.81 -7.90
CA ARG A 366 -5.72 15.26 -7.70
C ARG A 366 -5.57 15.66 -6.23
N ASP A 367 -6.00 14.81 -5.32
CA ASP A 367 -5.98 15.11 -3.90
C ASP A 367 -4.67 14.66 -3.23
N ASP A 368 -3.95 15.62 -2.63
CA ASP A 368 -2.78 15.38 -1.79
C ASP A 368 -3.10 15.46 -0.29
N SER A 369 -4.37 15.67 0.08
CA SER A 369 -4.84 15.88 1.45
C SER A 369 -4.92 14.60 2.29
N GLU A 370 -4.85 13.43 1.65
CA GLU A 370 -5.06 12.11 2.28
C GLU A 370 -3.78 11.39 2.73
N ARG A 371 -2.61 12.02 2.57
CA ARG A 371 -1.40 11.54 3.23
C ARG A 371 -1.56 11.78 4.72
N TRP A 372 -1.35 10.75 5.54
CA TRP A 372 -1.35 10.94 7.00
C TRP A 372 -0.43 12.10 7.34
N ARG A 373 -1.00 13.08 8.05
CA ARG A 373 -0.31 14.30 8.43
C ARG A 373 -0.60 14.59 9.89
N ILE A 374 0.43 15.01 10.60
CA ILE A 374 0.29 15.66 11.90
C ILE A 374 1.00 17.01 11.86
N VAL A 375 0.42 17.99 12.55
CA VAL A 375 1.09 19.24 12.90
C VAL A 375 1.21 19.24 14.42
N VAL A 376 2.44 19.41 14.91
CA VAL A 376 2.73 19.61 16.33
C VAL A 376 3.18 21.06 16.49
N ASP A 377 2.34 21.85 17.11
CA ASP A 377 2.58 23.25 17.42
C ASP A 377 3.17 23.42 18.83
N ASN A 378 3.91 24.49 19.10
CA ASN A 378 4.53 24.74 20.40
C ASN A 378 3.53 24.92 21.55
N ASP A 379 2.25 25.16 21.26
CA ASP A 379 1.17 25.24 22.25
C ASP A 379 0.46 23.91 22.50
N GLN A 380 0.89 22.84 21.84
CA GLN A 380 0.31 21.52 21.99
C GLN A 380 1.12 20.64 22.95
N SER A 381 0.44 19.61 23.47
CA SER A 381 1.05 18.65 24.40
C SER A 381 2.24 17.87 23.82
N GLY A 382 2.40 17.85 22.50
CA GLY A 382 3.56 17.27 21.82
C GLY A 382 4.85 18.09 21.95
N PHE A 383 4.77 19.38 22.27
CA PHE A 383 5.95 20.22 22.48
C PHE A 383 6.53 20.06 23.89
N LYS A 384 7.84 19.91 23.99
CA LYS A 384 8.59 19.73 25.25
C LYS A 384 9.90 20.50 25.16
N ALA A 385 10.08 21.49 26.01
CA ALA A 385 11.31 22.28 26.09
C ALA A 385 11.64 22.58 27.56
N SER A 386 12.91 22.88 27.83
CA SER A 386 13.34 23.36 29.15
C SER A 386 12.87 24.79 29.41
N GLY A 387 12.98 25.25 30.67
CA GLY A 387 12.65 26.64 31.03
C GLY A 387 13.54 27.71 30.39
N ASN A 388 14.60 27.32 29.68
CA ASN A 388 15.47 28.24 28.95
C ASN A 388 14.90 28.68 27.60
N TRP A 389 13.84 28.01 27.13
CA TRP A 389 13.09 28.39 25.94
C TRP A 389 11.98 29.35 26.35
N ALA A 390 12.21 30.64 26.14
CA ALA A 390 11.22 31.65 26.48
C ALA A 390 10.12 31.69 25.43
N ARG A 391 8.87 31.74 25.87
CA ARG A 391 7.69 31.86 25.00
C ARG A 391 7.52 33.30 24.53
N ALA A 392 7.25 33.48 23.25
CA ALA A 392 6.99 34.76 22.62
C ALA A 392 5.62 34.76 21.92
N THR A 393 4.91 35.89 22.00
CA THR A 393 3.52 36.05 21.52
C THR A 393 3.47 36.98 20.30
N ALA A 394 3.87 36.48 19.13
CA ALA A 394 3.64 37.05 17.78
C ALA A 394 4.35 36.17 16.72
N SER A 395 3.97 36.31 15.45
CA SER A 395 4.68 35.77 14.26
C SER A 395 4.90 34.26 14.15
N GLY A 396 4.46 33.47 15.14
CA GLY A 396 4.51 32.02 15.09
C GLY A 396 3.30 31.39 14.40
N TYR A 397 3.42 30.13 13.99
CA TYR A 397 2.27 29.32 13.61
C TYR A 397 1.34 29.21 14.83
N GLY A 398 0.02 29.33 14.63
CA GLY A 398 -0.92 29.40 15.76
C GLY A 398 -0.82 30.67 16.64
N GLY A 399 0.13 31.57 16.38
CA GLY A 399 0.24 32.90 17.01
C GLY A 399 1.29 33.02 18.12
N THR A 400 1.97 31.93 18.52
CA THR A 400 3.08 31.98 19.48
C THR A 400 4.25 31.12 19.03
N HIS A 401 5.42 31.28 19.64
CA HIS A 401 6.59 30.43 19.42
C HIS A 401 7.46 30.44 20.68
N HIS A 402 8.51 29.63 20.70
CA HIS A 402 9.55 29.67 21.72
C HIS A 402 10.89 30.05 21.11
N HIS A 403 11.70 30.78 21.87
CA HIS A 403 13.03 31.17 21.43
C HIS A 403 14.09 30.99 22.51
N ALA A 404 15.33 30.84 22.09
CA ALA A 404 16.46 30.76 22.99
C ALA A 404 17.75 31.28 22.34
N LYS A 405 18.72 31.62 23.19
CA LYS A 405 20.09 31.87 22.73
C LYS A 405 20.88 30.56 22.58
N PRO A 406 21.78 30.47 21.59
CA PRO A 406 22.64 29.31 21.39
C PRO A 406 23.54 29.08 22.61
N VAL A 407 23.82 27.81 22.90
CA VAL A 407 24.75 27.37 23.95
C VAL A 407 25.41 26.08 23.50
N GLN A 408 26.67 25.83 23.88
CA GLN A 408 27.37 24.58 23.59
C GLN A 408 26.97 23.48 24.58
N GLN A 409 25.67 23.22 24.71
CA GLN A 409 25.08 22.23 25.61
C GLN A 409 23.84 21.61 24.98
N SER A 410 23.60 20.34 25.28
CA SER A 410 22.36 19.65 24.88
C SER A 410 21.15 20.21 25.63
N ASP A 411 20.40 21.09 24.96
CA ASP A 411 19.11 21.63 25.41
C ASP A 411 18.23 21.83 24.16
N VAL A 412 17.31 20.89 23.96
CA VAL A 412 16.55 20.73 22.71
C VAL A 412 15.06 20.94 22.99
N ALA A 413 14.41 21.75 22.16
CA ALA A 413 12.95 21.85 22.11
C ALA A 413 12.39 20.73 21.21
N TRP A 414 11.76 19.72 21.81
CA TRP A 414 11.28 18.51 21.14
C TRP A 414 9.80 18.59 20.77
N PHE A 415 9.51 18.25 19.51
CA PHE A 415 8.18 17.99 18.97
C PHE A 415 7.96 16.48 18.93
N HIS A 416 7.09 15.99 19.81
CA HIS A 416 6.68 14.61 19.90
C HIS A 416 5.48 14.37 18.98
N ALA A 417 5.58 13.34 18.14
CA ALA A 417 4.51 12.95 17.24
C ALA A 417 4.20 11.45 17.36
N ARG A 418 2.93 11.10 17.24
CA ARG A 418 2.48 9.71 17.10
C ARG A 418 2.55 9.31 15.64
N ILE A 419 3.63 8.67 15.24
CA ILE A 419 3.80 8.15 13.88
C ILE A 419 2.97 6.87 13.73
N PRO A 420 2.11 6.75 12.70
CA PRO A 420 1.16 5.64 12.60
C PRO A 420 1.84 4.32 12.20
N SER A 421 2.92 4.38 11.42
CA SER A 421 3.68 3.21 10.97
C SER A 421 5.14 3.57 10.71
N THR A 422 6.05 2.60 10.81
CA THR A 422 7.46 2.84 10.49
C THR A 422 7.58 2.99 8.98
N GLY A 423 8.10 4.12 8.49
CA GLY A 423 8.05 4.44 7.06
C GLY A 423 8.70 5.76 6.71
N SER A 424 8.57 6.16 5.45
CA SER A 424 9.12 7.43 4.94
C SER A 424 8.15 8.58 5.19
N TYR A 425 8.65 9.68 5.73
CA TYR A 425 7.87 10.88 6.02
C TYR A 425 8.63 12.14 5.63
N ARG A 426 7.95 13.08 4.96
CA ARG A 426 8.44 14.44 4.77
C ARG A 426 8.28 15.19 6.09
N VAL A 427 9.35 15.86 6.51
CA VAL A 427 9.36 16.72 7.69
C VAL A 427 9.50 18.17 7.24
N ASP A 428 8.50 18.98 7.58
CA ASP A 428 8.48 20.42 7.36
C ASP A 428 8.47 21.14 8.71
N VAL A 429 9.10 22.31 8.78
CA VAL A 429 9.16 23.18 9.96
C VAL A 429 8.62 24.56 9.64
N TRP A 430 7.96 25.17 10.61
CA TRP A 430 7.62 26.58 10.60
C TRP A 430 8.47 27.30 11.64
N TYR A 431 8.89 28.52 11.32
CA TYR A 431 9.54 29.43 12.26
C TYR A 431 9.28 30.89 11.88
N PRO A 432 9.20 31.80 12.86
CA PRO A 432 9.29 33.23 12.59
C PRO A 432 10.68 33.56 12.05
N GLN A 433 10.74 34.40 11.03
CA GLN A 433 12.01 34.93 10.53
C GLN A 433 12.35 36.27 11.18
N GLY A 434 13.64 36.52 11.36
CA GLY A 434 14.13 37.80 11.86
C GLY A 434 15.61 38.00 11.55
N PRO A 435 16.07 39.22 11.22
CA PRO A 435 17.48 39.46 10.87
C PRO A 435 18.46 39.17 12.01
N THR A 436 17.97 39.07 13.25
CA THR A 436 18.76 38.72 14.45
C THR A 436 18.68 37.23 14.82
N ASN A 437 18.01 36.42 13.98
CA ASN A 437 17.88 34.98 14.19
C ASN A 437 19.15 34.25 13.73
N ASN A 438 19.28 33.02 14.18
CA ASN A 438 20.43 32.18 13.91
C ASN A 438 20.42 31.73 12.44
N SER A 439 21.56 31.91 11.76
CA SER A 439 21.69 31.55 10.34
C SER A 439 22.00 30.07 10.09
N ARG A 440 22.14 29.28 11.16
CA ARG A 440 22.53 27.88 11.12
C ARG A 440 21.91 27.11 12.29
N THR A 441 20.59 27.25 12.47
CA THR A 441 19.83 26.57 13.51
C THR A 441 19.83 25.06 13.26
N PRO A 442 20.30 24.23 14.21
CA PRO A 442 20.28 22.78 14.08
C PRO A 442 18.90 22.19 14.43
N TYR A 443 18.30 21.52 13.46
CA TYR A 443 17.13 20.68 13.62
C TYR A 443 17.55 19.20 13.66
N LEU A 444 17.15 18.49 14.70
CA LEU A 444 17.37 17.06 14.89
C LEU A 444 16.13 16.30 14.41
N VAL A 445 16.30 15.23 13.64
CA VAL A 445 15.22 14.32 13.24
C VAL A 445 15.55 12.91 13.73
N SER A 446 14.67 12.34 14.54
CA SER A 446 14.79 10.97 15.05
C SER A 446 14.37 9.98 13.96
N THR A 447 15.35 9.31 13.37
CA THR A 447 15.13 8.31 12.30
C THR A 447 15.36 6.90 12.81
N THR A 448 14.94 5.90 12.02
CA THR A 448 15.24 4.47 12.24
C THR A 448 16.73 4.14 12.34
N THR A 449 17.63 5.02 11.87
CA THR A 449 19.09 4.82 11.92
C THR A 449 19.78 5.77 12.91
N GLY A 450 19.02 6.46 13.75
CA GLY A 450 19.52 7.43 14.73
C GLY A 450 19.15 8.87 14.41
N LEU A 451 19.75 9.81 15.15
CA LEU A 451 19.49 11.24 14.99
C LEU A 451 20.23 11.81 13.77
N GLN A 452 19.48 12.44 12.87
CA GLN A 452 20.03 13.22 11.76
C GLN A 452 19.89 14.71 12.03
N THR A 453 20.91 15.50 11.68
CA THR A 453 20.90 16.96 11.88
C THR A 453 20.80 17.69 10.56
N VAL A 454 19.81 18.57 10.43
CA VAL A 454 19.63 19.51 9.31
C VAL A 454 19.80 20.93 9.84
N HIS A 455 20.52 21.77 9.11
CA HIS A 455 20.70 23.17 9.50
C HIS A 455 19.82 24.08 8.64
N MET A 456 19.16 25.04 9.27
CA MET A 456 18.32 26.04 8.60
C MET A 456 18.75 27.47 8.94
N ASP A 457 18.65 28.36 7.97
CA ASP A 457 18.82 29.81 8.18
C ASP A 457 17.47 30.42 8.58
N GLN A 458 17.34 30.81 9.84
CA GLN A 458 16.10 31.39 10.36
C GLN A 458 16.00 32.91 10.15
N ARG A 459 16.97 33.53 9.46
CA ARG A 459 16.91 34.96 9.14
C ARG A 459 15.98 35.28 7.99
N SER A 460 15.67 34.28 7.16
CA SER A 460 14.86 34.41 5.97
C SER A 460 14.06 33.14 5.68
N GLY A 461 13.06 33.25 4.80
CA GLY A 461 12.22 32.11 4.40
C GLY A 461 11.23 31.61 5.47
N GLY A 462 11.13 32.29 6.62
CA GLY A 462 10.17 31.98 7.69
C GLY A 462 8.77 32.54 7.40
N GLY A 463 7.82 32.29 8.31
CA GLY A 463 6.40 32.61 8.09
C GLY A 463 5.70 31.72 7.06
N ARG A 464 6.31 30.56 6.77
CA ARG A 464 5.80 29.49 5.90
C ARG A 464 6.41 28.15 6.31
N TRP A 465 5.87 27.05 5.79
CA TRP A 465 6.45 25.71 5.96
C TRP A 465 7.71 25.55 5.10
N ASN A 466 8.82 25.14 5.73
CA ASN A 466 10.10 24.86 5.08
C ASN A 466 10.47 23.39 5.29
N THR A 467 10.81 22.67 4.21
CA THR A 467 11.11 21.23 4.27
C THR A 467 12.53 20.98 4.79
N LEU A 468 12.68 20.18 5.85
CA LEU A 468 13.98 19.66 6.30
C LEU A 468 14.47 18.52 5.40
N GLY A 469 13.53 17.68 4.92
CA GLY A 469 13.81 16.52 4.09
C GLY A 469 12.75 15.42 4.24
N THR A 470 13.05 14.27 3.65
CA THR A 470 12.27 13.03 3.82
C THR A 470 13.10 12.03 4.62
N PHE A 471 12.52 11.49 5.68
CA PHE A 471 13.22 10.64 6.66
C PHE A 471 12.43 9.37 6.91
N ARG A 472 13.14 8.27 7.21
CA ARG A 472 12.50 7.02 7.65
C ARG A 472 12.29 7.08 9.17
N LEU A 473 11.05 7.31 9.60
CA LEU A 473 10.66 7.47 11.00
C LEU A 473 10.11 6.14 11.55
N GLU A 474 10.31 5.89 12.84
CA GLU A 474 9.73 4.75 13.54
C GLU A 474 8.31 5.04 14.03
N ALA A 475 7.43 4.02 14.01
CA ALA A 475 6.08 4.08 14.53
C ALA A 475 6.03 4.40 16.05
N GLY A 476 4.89 4.92 16.51
CA GLY A 476 4.62 5.19 17.92
C GLY A 476 4.76 6.66 18.30
N ASN A 477 4.51 6.97 19.58
CA ASN A 477 4.62 8.33 20.11
C ASN A 477 6.02 8.56 20.67
N ARG A 478 6.79 9.47 20.06
CA ARG A 478 8.23 9.62 20.32
C ARG A 478 8.70 11.06 20.01
N PRO A 479 9.83 11.51 20.56
CA PRO A 479 10.47 12.76 20.15
C PRO A 479 10.91 12.63 18.68
N THR A 480 10.21 13.29 17.77
CA THR A 480 10.40 13.09 16.33
C THR A 480 11.30 14.15 15.71
N VAL A 481 11.07 15.42 16.07
CA VAL A 481 11.86 16.56 15.56
C VAL A 481 12.24 17.45 16.73
N GLY A 482 13.50 17.86 16.80
CA GLY A 482 14.03 18.71 17.86
C GLY A 482 14.68 19.96 17.28
N VAL A 483 14.54 21.11 17.95
CA VAL A 483 15.33 22.32 17.65
C VAL A 483 16.38 22.45 18.73
N SER A 484 17.65 22.39 18.35
CA SER A 484 18.77 22.37 19.29
C SER A 484 19.38 23.76 19.45
N ARG A 485 19.78 24.09 20.68
CA ARG A 485 20.58 25.30 20.98
C ARG A 485 22.07 25.11 20.73
N TRP A 486 22.50 23.87 20.44
CA TRP A 486 23.89 23.48 20.28
C TRP A 486 24.46 23.91 18.94
N THR A 487 24.82 25.19 18.84
CA THR A 487 25.48 25.77 17.68
C THR A 487 26.45 26.87 18.10
N GLY A 488 27.54 27.04 17.34
CA GLY A 488 28.50 28.14 17.52
C GLY A 488 28.08 29.43 16.79
N THR A 489 27.03 29.38 15.99
CA THR A 489 26.48 30.55 15.29
C THR A 489 25.64 31.38 16.25
N GLU A 490 25.83 32.69 16.26
CA GLU A 490 25.04 33.62 17.07
C GLU A 490 23.62 33.83 16.51
N GLY A 491 22.77 34.50 17.28
CA GLY A 491 21.39 34.85 16.89
C GLY A 491 20.33 34.06 17.66
N TRP A 492 19.09 34.53 17.63
CA TRP A 492 17.95 33.84 18.25
C TRP A 492 17.61 32.55 17.51
N ILE A 493 17.39 31.47 18.26
CA ILE A 493 16.93 30.20 17.72
C ILE A 493 15.44 30.09 18.00
N GLU A 494 14.65 29.91 16.95
CA GLU A 494 13.19 29.87 16.99
C GLU A 494 12.68 28.43 16.90
N ALA A 495 11.75 28.06 17.79
CA ALA A 495 11.06 26.77 17.81
C ALA A 495 9.54 27.02 17.88
N ASP A 496 8.83 26.60 16.85
CA ASP A 496 7.43 26.99 16.64
C ASP A 496 6.57 25.77 16.28
N ALA A 497 6.58 25.31 15.02
CA ALA A 497 5.75 24.16 14.64
C ALA A 497 6.45 23.20 13.68
N VAL A 498 6.06 21.94 13.77
CA VAL A 498 6.54 20.85 12.91
C VAL A 498 5.35 20.20 12.22
N ARG A 499 5.46 19.97 10.92
CA ARG A 499 4.52 19.18 10.14
C ARG A 499 5.20 17.93 9.61
N ILE A 500 4.60 16.78 9.86
CA ILE A 500 5.08 15.49 9.37
C ILE A 500 4.00 14.94 8.44
N THR A 501 4.38 14.53 7.24
CA THR A 501 3.47 14.00 6.22
C THR A 501 4.03 12.71 5.67
N GLN A 502 3.21 11.66 5.58
CA GLN A 502 3.63 10.38 4.98
C GLN A 502 4.07 10.60 3.53
N ALA A 503 5.32 10.24 3.23
CA ALA A 503 6.00 10.53 1.97
C ALA A 503 5.71 9.46 0.91
#